data_AF-A0A535K9J6-F1
#
_entry.id   AF-A0A535K9J6-F1
#
_cell.length_a   1.000
_cell.length_b   1.000
_cell.length_c   1.000
_cell.angle_alpha   90.00
_cell.angle_beta   90.00
_cell.angle_gamma   90.00
#
_symmetry.space_group_name_H-M   'P 1'
#
loop_
_entity.id
_entity.type
_entity.pdbx_description
1 polymer ?
#
loop_
_entity_poly.entity_id
_entity_poly.type
_entity_poly.pdbx_seq_one_letter_code
_entity_poly.pdbx_strand_id
1 'polypeptide(L)'
;MPRRVNGTNRRGAAPPDSAKRPYHRSLVGQTIEAHLAAVDEEIRALLSQAEPALQPFYGMMLYHLGLDAERGGGGKRLRPVLCTLVYEALTGDARPALPAAAAIELLHNFTLIHDDIEDQDPARHHRPTVWSVWGVPQAINAGDGMFAVSRLAVQRLRGFPSERVLAFAGLVDRACVQVCEGQFLDISFETRTDVTTERYRAMAAKKTGALFAAAAEGAAVLATDDPLVRGSLARFGDAFGQAFQAHDDLLGIWASAERTGKVEMNDLTKRKKTLPVALAFERAQGKLRERLAALFAPAAPLPAENVERIREILA
;
A
#
# COMPACT_ATOMS: atom_id res chain seq x y z
N MET A 1 31.56 -68.00 32.86
CA MET A 1 32.64 -67.10 32.39
C MET A 1 32.15 -66.31 31.19
N PRO A 2 32.20 -64.97 31.21
CA PRO A 2 31.56 -64.12 30.21
C PRO A 2 32.50 -63.78 29.05
N ARG A 3 31.95 -63.61 27.84
CA ARG A 3 32.55 -62.82 26.76
C ARG A 3 31.59 -61.70 26.37
N ARG A 4 32.07 -60.47 26.53
CA ARG A 4 31.50 -59.20 26.04
C ARG A 4 31.54 -59.13 24.50
N VAL A 5 30.85 -58.10 23.97
CA VAL A 5 30.94 -57.42 22.65
C VAL A 5 29.61 -57.52 21.91
N ASN A 6 28.96 -56.47 21.38
CA ASN A 6 29.06 -55.02 21.47
C ASN A 6 27.66 -54.48 21.10
N GLY A 7 27.14 -53.55 21.90
CA GLY A 7 25.92 -52.81 21.58
C GLY A 7 26.19 -51.79 20.47
N THR A 8 25.57 -51.97 19.31
CA THR A 8 25.58 -50.99 18.22
C THR A 8 24.60 -49.87 18.55
N ASN A 9 25.16 -48.79 19.07
CA ASN A 9 24.49 -47.52 19.34
C ASN A 9 24.09 -46.86 18.00
N ARG A 10 22.84 -47.05 17.55
CA ARG A 10 22.24 -46.23 16.48
C ARG A 10 21.98 -44.84 17.05
N ARG A 11 22.99 -43.96 16.98
CA ARG A 11 22.81 -42.52 17.14
C ARG A 11 21.95 -42.05 15.97
N GLY A 12 20.73 -41.62 16.26
CA GLY A 12 19.91 -40.86 15.33
C GLY A 12 20.69 -39.62 14.91
N ALA A 13 20.81 -39.41 13.59
CA ALA A 13 21.35 -38.19 13.04
C ALA A 13 20.47 -37.02 13.50
N ALA A 14 21.08 -36.04 14.15
CA ALA A 14 20.45 -34.76 14.40
C ALA A 14 20.03 -34.13 13.05
N PRO A 15 18.89 -33.43 12.97
CA PRO A 15 18.54 -32.68 11.77
C PRO A 15 19.67 -31.68 11.47
N PRO A 16 19.97 -31.40 10.19
CA PRO A 16 21.02 -30.46 9.85
C PRO A 16 20.68 -29.12 10.49
N ASP A 17 21.66 -28.64 11.26
CA ASP A 17 21.69 -27.32 11.86
C ASP A 17 21.29 -26.30 10.79
N SER A 18 20.13 -25.67 10.96
CA SER A 18 19.66 -24.60 10.10
C SER A 18 20.59 -23.41 10.31
N ALA A 19 21.76 -23.47 9.70
CA ALA A 19 22.73 -22.40 9.69
C ALA A 19 21.97 -21.14 9.26
N LYS A 20 21.78 -20.22 10.22
CA LYS A 20 21.17 -18.92 9.97
C LYS A 20 22.02 -18.26 8.89
N ARG A 21 21.55 -18.32 7.64
CA ARG A 21 22.18 -17.59 6.54
C ARG A 21 22.26 -16.12 7.00
N PRO A 22 23.44 -15.50 7.00
CA PRO A 22 23.57 -14.12 7.44
C PRO A 22 22.62 -13.24 6.63
N TYR A 23 21.87 -12.39 7.32
CA TYR A 23 20.97 -11.44 6.70
C TYR A 23 21.78 -10.44 5.87
N HIS A 24 21.73 -10.59 4.55
CA HIS A 24 22.41 -9.70 3.62
C HIS A 24 21.39 -8.76 2.97
N ARG A 25 21.40 -7.49 3.40
CA ARG A 25 20.51 -6.44 2.88
C ARG A 25 20.61 -6.28 1.35
N SER A 26 21.78 -6.53 0.76
CA SER A 26 22.00 -6.49 -0.69
C SER A 26 21.26 -7.59 -1.45
N LEU A 27 21.20 -8.81 -0.89
CA LEU A 27 20.46 -9.93 -1.47
C LEU A 27 18.96 -9.65 -1.47
N VAL A 28 18.42 -9.11 -0.37
CA VAL A 28 17.01 -8.68 -0.29
C VAL A 28 16.69 -7.58 -1.31
N GLY A 29 17.60 -6.62 -1.49
CA GLY A 29 17.44 -5.55 -2.48
C GLY A 29 17.34 -6.08 -3.92
N GLN A 30 18.24 -7.00 -4.30
CA GLN A 30 18.23 -7.64 -5.62
C GLN A 30 16.96 -8.48 -5.84
N THR A 31 16.50 -9.19 -4.81
CA THR A 31 15.23 -9.93 -4.88
C THR A 31 14.05 -8.98 -5.06
N ILE A 32 13.98 -7.85 -4.35
CA ILE A 32 12.90 -6.88 -4.52
C ILE A 32 12.85 -6.32 -5.94
N GLU A 33 14.00 -5.94 -6.52
CA GLU A 33 14.05 -5.41 -7.90
C GLU A 33 13.56 -6.43 -8.93
N ALA A 34 13.91 -7.71 -8.78
CA ALA A 34 13.44 -8.77 -9.67
C ALA A 34 11.91 -8.96 -9.59
N HIS A 35 11.34 -8.90 -8.38
CA HIS A 35 9.88 -9.00 -8.19
C HIS A 35 9.16 -7.78 -8.79
N LEU A 36 9.72 -6.59 -8.62
CA LEU A 36 9.18 -5.36 -9.22
C LEU A 36 9.12 -5.46 -10.73
N ALA A 37 10.23 -5.83 -11.37
CA ALA A 37 10.29 -5.97 -12.82
C ALA A 37 9.27 -6.99 -13.35
N ALA A 38 9.13 -8.14 -12.69
CA ALA A 38 8.17 -9.17 -13.10
C ALA A 38 6.70 -8.72 -12.94
N VAL A 39 6.39 -7.95 -11.88
CA VAL A 39 5.05 -7.36 -11.72
C VAL A 39 4.78 -6.30 -12.78
N ASP A 40 5.78 -5.48 -13.11
CA ASP A 40 5.66 -4.44 -14.13
C ASP A 40 5.41 -5.04 -15.51
N GLU A 41 6.08 -6.14 -15.85
CA GLU A 41 5.83 -6.90 -17.08
C GLU A 41 4.41 -7.46 -17.12
N GLU A 42 3.92 -8.04 -16.03
CA GLU A 42 2.55 -8.57 -15.96
C GLU A 42 1.49 -7.45 -16.12
N ILE A 43 1.72 -6.28 -15.52
CA ILE A 43 0.85 -5.10 -15.68
C ILE A 43 0.91 -4.57 -17.13
N ARG A 44 2.10 -4.46 -17.73
CA ARG A 44 2.25 -4.06 -19.14
C ARG A 44 1.52 -5.02 -20.06
N ALA A 45 1.61 -6.32 -19.82
CA ALA A 45 0.93 -7.33 -20.62
C ALA A 45 -0.60 -7.16 -20.60
N LEU A 46 -1.18 -6.64 -19.51
CA LEU A 46 -2.60 -6.31 -19.40
C LEU A 46 -2.96 -5.01 -20.13
N LEU A 47 -2.12 -3.97 -20.02
CA LEU A 47 -2.45 -2.63 -20.50
C LEU A 47 -2.02 -2.37 -21.95
N SER A 48 -1.14 -3.18 -22.54
CA SER A 48 -0.66 -2.99 -23.91
C SER A 48 -1.55 -3.64 -24.98
N GLN A 49 -2.56 -4.41 -24.61
CA GLN A 49 -3.45 -5.13 -25.54
C GLN A 49 -4.64 -4.27 -25.97
N ALA A 50 -4.37 -3.17 -26.66
CA ALA A 50 -5.40 -2.22 -27.06
C ALA A 50 -5.32 -1.82 -28.54
N GLU A 51 -6.48 -1.65 -29.17
CA GLU A 51 -6.60 -1.06 -30.50
C GLU A 51 -5.95 0.34 -30.54
N PRO A 52 -5.36 0.77 -31.68
CA PRO A 52 -4.65 2.05 -31.76
C PRO A 52 -5.44 3.26 -31.25
N ALA A 53 -6.75 3.31 -31.50
CA ALA A 53 -7.62 4.40 -31.06
C ALA A 53 -7.78 4.48 -29.53
N LEU A 54 -7.58 3.37 -28.81
CA LEU A 54 -7.71 3.30 -27.35
C LEU A 54 -6.36 3.47 -26.63
N GLN A 55 -5.25 3.58 -27.36
CA GLN A 55 -3.92 3.77 -26.77
C GLN A 55 -3.84 4.95 -25.78
N PRO A 56 -4.49 6.11 -26.00
CA PRO A 56 -4.48 7.18 -24.99
C PRO A 56 -5.08 6.77 -23.63
N PHE A 57 -6.12 5.93 -23.62
CA PHE A 57 -6.77 5.46 -22.40
C PHE A 57 -5.83 4.62 -21.53
N TYR A 58 -5.21 3.60 -22.14
CA TYR A 58 -4.21 2.77 -21.45
C TYR A 58 -2.91 3.53 -21.18
N GLY A 59 -2.57 4.50 -22.02
CA GLY A 59 -1.44 5.41 -21.85
C GLY A 59 -1.53 6.23 -20.56
N MET A 60 -2.72 6.72 -20.19
CA MET A 60 -2.93 7.38 -18.89
C MET A 60 -2.64 6.45 -17.72
N MET A 61 -3.03 5.17 -17.84
CA MET A 61 -2.78 4.19 -16.78
C MET A 61 -1.29 3.90 -16.63
N LEU A 62 -0.60 3.69 -17.75
CA LEU A 62 0.85 3.48 -17.78
C LEU A 62 1.60 4.71 -17.27
N TYR A 63 1.16 5.92 -17.62
CA TYR A 63 1.70 7.18 -17.12
C TYR A 63 1.59 7.27 -15.60
N HIS A 64 0.41 6.99 -15.04
CA HIS A 64 0.20 7.05 -13.59
C HIS A 64 1.11 6.06 -12.84
N LEU A 65 1.27 4.85 -13.40
CA LEU A 65 2.14 3.81 -12.86
C LEU A 65 3.65 4.13 -13.02
N GLY A 66 4.02 5.15 -13.82
CA GLY A 66 5.40 5.41 -14.19
C GLY A 66 6.02 4.32 -15.07
N LEU A 67 5.17 3.66 -15.87
CA LEU A 67 5.53 2.62 -16.83
C LEU A 67 5.50 3.14 -18.28
N ASP A 68 5.24 4.41 -18.50
CA ASP A 68 5.39 5.04 -19.80
C ASP A 68 6.88 5.11 -20.24
N ALA A 69 7.11 5.17 -21.55
CA ALA A 69 8.45 5.07 -22.12
C ALA A 69 9.37 6.27 -21.80
N GLU A 70 8.80 7.40 -21.35
CA GLU A 70 9.52 8.67 -21.29
C GLU A 70 10.30 8.87 -19.97
N ARG A 71 9.90 8.28 -18.85
CA ARG A 71 10.65 8.34 -17.56
C ARG A 71 10.34 7.15 -16.66
N GLY A 72 11.39 6.42 -16.26
CA GLY A 72 11.33 5.47 -15.13
C GLY A 72 11.17 6.23 -13.82
N GLY A 73 10.03 6.06 -13.17
CA GLY A 73 9.71 6.76 -11.93
C GLY A 73 8.32 6.35 -11.44
N GLY A 74 8.26 5.18 -10.81
CA GLY A 74 7.06 4.63 -10.18
C GLY A 74 7.12 4.72 -8.66
N GLY A 75 5.98 4.51 -8.00
CA GLY A 75 5.92 4.40 -6.54
C GLY A 75 6.74 3.21 -6.01
N LYS A 76 6.86 3.08 -4.68
CA LYS A 76 7.66 2.03 -4.04
C LYS A 76 7.14 0.60 -4.27
N ARG A 77 5.94 0.43 -4.85
CA ARG A 77 5.27 -0.85 -5.19
C ARG A 77 5.39 -1.92 -4.08
N LEU A 78 5.25 -1.50 -2.83
CA LEU A 78 5.51 -2.38 -1.68
C LEU A 78 4.47 -3.50 -1.55
N ARG A 79 3.21 -3.24 -1.94
CA ARG A 79 2.09 -4.19 -1.85
C ARG A 79 2.26 -5.39 -2.80
N PRO A 80 2.51 -5.22 -4.11
CA PRO A 80 2.73 -6.35 -5.01
C PRO A 80 4.02 -7.12 -4.69
N VAL A 81 5.07 -6.43 -4.26
CA VAL A 81 6.31 -7.07 -3.79
C VAL A 81 6.03 -7.91 -2.55
N LEU A 82 5.27 -7.40 -1.58
CA LEU A 82 4.87 -8.18 -0.41
C LEU A 82 4.09 -9.43 -0.81
N CYS A 83 3.12 -9.31 -1.72
CA CYS A 83 2.34 -10.46 -2.22
C CYS A 83 3.26 -11.54 -2.82
N THR A 84 4.16 -11.17 -3.72
CA THR A 84 5.06 -12.12 -4.39
C THR A 84 6.09 -12.73 -3.44
N LEU A 85 6.68 -11.94 -2.53
CA LEU A 85 7.61 -12.44 -1.52
C LEU A 85 6.95 -13.43 -0.55
N VAL A 86 5.73 -13.14 -0.10
CA VAL A 86 4.99 -14.07 0.78
C VAL A 86 4.69 -15.37 0.06
N TYR A 87 4.22 -15.30 -1.19
CA TYR A 87 3.93 -16.49 -1.97
C TYR A 87 5.19 -17.32 -2.24
N GLU A 88 6.29 -16.68 -2.63
CA GLU A 88 7.58 -17.33 -2.84
C GLU A 88 8.11 -17.98 -1.56
N ALA A 89 8.02 -17.30 -0.41
CA ALA A 89 8.45 -17.86 0.87
C ALA A 89 7.69 -19.15 1.25
N LEU A 90 6.44 -19.29 0.80
CA LEU A 90 5.61 -20.46 1.07
C LEU A 90 5.76 -21.58 0.04
N THR A 91 6.17 -21.27 -1.19
CA THR A 91 6.10 -22.21 -2.33
C THR A 91 7.41 -22.42 -3.07
N GLY A 92 8.38 -21.51 -2.91
CA GLY A 92 9.66 -21.49 -3.63
C GLY A 92 9.62 -20.85 -5.01
N ASP A 93 8.48 -20.31 -5.47
CA ASP A 93 8.35 -19.67 -6.79
C ASP A 93 7.32 -18.54 -6.80
N ALA A 94 7.75 -17.31 -7.07
CA ALA A 94 6.87 -16.15 -7.13
C ALA A 94 5.95 -16.10 -8.37
N ARG A 95 6.33 -16.76 -9.48
CA ARG A 95 5.72 -16.57 -10.81
C ARG A 95 4.20 -16.80 -10.83
N PRO A 96 3.65 -17.85 -10.18
CA PRO A 96 2.20 -18.07 -10.17
C PRO A 96 1.39 -16.94 -9.50
N ALA A 97 2.01 -16.15 -8.61
CA ALA A 97 1.36 -15.05 -7.90
C ALA A 97 1.47 -13.68 -8.60
N LEU A 98 2.17 -13.58 -9.74
CA LEU A 98 2.30 -12.31 -10.47
C LEU A 98 0.94 -11.69 -10.85
N PRO A 99 -0.07 -12.45 -11.32
CA PRO A 99 -1.38 -11.88 -11.60
C PRO A 99 -2.10 -11.34 -10.36
N ALA A 100 -1.90 -11.98 -9.19
CA ALA A 100 -2.45 -11.50 -7.92
C ALA A 100 -1.77 -10.18 -7.50
N ALA A 101 -0.45 -10.10 -7.62
CA ALA A 101 0.31 -8.89 -7.34
C ALA A 101 -0.08 -7.74 -8.27
N ALA A 102 -0.21 -8.00 -9.57
CA ALA A 102 -0.71 -7.03 -10.55
C ALA A 102 -2.12 -6.54 -10.19
N ALA A 103 -3.03 -7.44 -9.79
CA ALA A 103 -4.39 -7.06 -9.35
C ALA A 103 -4.36 -6.08 -8.17
N ILE A 104 -3.53 -6.37 -7.15
CA ILE A 104 -3.38 -5.51 -5.97
C ILE A 104 -2.82 -4.13 -6.35
N GLU A 105 -1.80 -4.09 -7.20
CA GLU A 105 -1.17 -2.82 -7.61
C GLU A 105 -2.10 -1.98 -8.49
N LEU A 106 -2.82 -2.60 -9.44
CA LEU A 106 -3.82 -1.90 -10.27
C LEU A 106 -4.94 -1.33 -9.42
N LEU A 107 -5.43 -2.08 -8.43
CA LEU A 107 -6.43 -1.58 -7.48
C LEU A 107 -5.88 -0.40 -6.67
N HIS A 108 -4.66 -0.53 -6.14
CA HIS A 108 -4.03 0.57 -5.41
C HIS A 108 -3.93 1.85 -6.25
N ASN A 109 -3.52 1.73 -7.50
CA ASN A 109 -3.34 2.88 -8.38
C ASN A 109 -4.68 3.49 -8.83
N PHE A 110 -5.73 2.68 -8.98
CA PHE A 110 -7.11 3.19 -9.09
C PHE A 110 -7.44 4.13 -7.93
N THR A 111 -7.20 3.69 -6.68
CA THR A 111 -7.54 4.51 -5.51
C THR A 111 -6.70 5.79 -5.46
N LEU A 112 -5.44 5.74 -5.92
CA LEU A 112 -4.59 6.95 -5.97
C LEU A 112 -5.05 7.97 -7.01
N ILE A 113 -5.49 7.54 -8.18
CA ILE A 113 -6.04 8.45 -9.20
C ILE A 113 -7.27 9.17 -8.65
N HIS A 114 -8.14 8.45 -7.94
CA HIS A 114 -9.36 9.03 -7.37
C HIS A 114 -9.04 9.93 -6.16
N ASP A 115 -8.17 9.50 -5.25
CA ASP A 115 -7.65 10.33 -4.14
C ASP A 115 -7.07 11.65 -4.66
N ASP A 116 -6.29 11.61 -5.76
CA ASP A 116 -5.68 12.83 -6.33
C ASP A 116 -6.74 13.84 -6.80
N ILE A 117 -7.90 13.39 -7.28
CA ILE A 117 -9.04 14.24 -7.66
C ILE A 117 -9.73 14.77 -6.41
N GLU A 118 -10.04 13.89 -5.46
CA GLU A 118 -10.75 14.22 -4.21
C GLU A 118 -9.97 15.24 -3.37
N ASP A 119 -8.65 15.05 -3.28
CA ASP A 119 -7.75 15.92 -2.56
C ASP A 119 -7.27 17.12 -3.41
N GLN A 120 -7.64 17.20 -4.70
CA GLN A 120 -7.17 18.21 -5.65
C GLN A 120 -5.63 18.33 -5.70
N ASP A 121 -4.93 17.20 -5.68
CA ASP A 121 -3.46 17.17 -5.74
C ASP A 121 -2.94 17.33 -7.18
N PRO A 122 -2.22 18.43 -7.51
CA PRO A 122 -1.78 18.65 -8.88
C PRO A 122 -0.57 17.80 -9.28
N ALA A 123 0.16 17.26 -8.30
CA ALA A 123 1.37 16.48 -8.52
C ALA A 123 1.55 15.35 -7.50
N ARG A 124 2.10 14.23 -7.96
CA ARG A 124 2.47 13.04 -7.18
C ARG A 124 3.79 12.47 -7.70
N HIS A 125 4.67 12.08 -6.79
CA HIS A 125 6.00 11.54 -7.13
C HIS A 125 6.78 12.42 -8.12
N HIS A 126 6.76 13.74 -7.92
CA HIS A 126 7.39 14.74 -8.81
C HIS A 126 6.83 14.79 -10.25
N ARG A 127 5.65 14.22 -10.51
CA ARG A 127 4.95 14.28 -11.80
C ARG A 127 3.57 14.91 -11.63
N PRO A 128 3.06 15.65 -12.63
CA PRO A 128 1.66 16.05 -12.67
C PRO A 128 0.72 14.84 -12.53
N THR A 129 -0.39 14.98 -11.81
CA THR A 129 -1.39 13.92 -11.67
C THR A 129 -2.20 13.76 -12.97
N VAL A 130 -2.85 12.60 -13.14
CA VAL A 130 -3.64 12.31 -14.36
C VAL A 130 -4.72 13.38 -14.58
N TRP A 131 -5.41 13.82 -13.53
CA TRP A 131 -6.44 14.84 -13.64
C TRP A 131 -5.87 16.21 -13.99
N SER A 132 -4.63 16.51 -13.60
CA SER A 132 -3.96 17.76 -13.95
C SER A 132 -3.57 17.82 -15.43
N VAL A 133 -3.27 16.67 -16.04
CA VAL A 133 -2.83 16.59 -17.45
C VAL A 133 -4.02 16.40 -18.39
N TRP A 134 -4.94 15.49 -18.07
CA TRP A 134 -6.06 15.08 -18.94
C TRP A 134 -7.44 15.51 -18.44
N GLY A 135 -7.52 16.18 -17.30
CA GLY A 135 -8.78 16.63 -16.70
C GLY A 135 -9.47 15.56 -15.85
N VAL A 136 -10.37 16.02 -14.97
CA VAL A 136 -11.16 15.17 -14.07
C VAL A 136 -11.93 14.06 -14.81
N PRO A 137 -12.63 14.31 -15.94
CA PRO A 137 -13.41 13.26 -16.60
C PRO A 137 -12.56 12.07 -17.07
N GLN A 138 -11.36 12.33 -17.59
CA GLN A 138 -10.48 11.25 -18.05
C GLN A 138 -9.76 10.55 -16.91
N ALA A 139 -9.45 11.27 -15.82
CA ALA A 139 -8.90 10.65 -14.62
C ALA A 139 -9.90 9.68 -13.98
N ILE A 140 -11.20 10.02 -13.93
CA ILE A 140 -12.26 9.10 -13.47
C ILE A 140 -12.28 7.84 -14.36
N ASN A 141 -12.32 8.01 -15.69
CA ASN A 141 -12.29 6.85 -16.61
C ASN A 141 -11.05 5.98 -16.41
N ALA A 142 -9.87 6.59 -16.25
CA ALA A 142 -8.62 5.87 -16.03
C ALA A 142 -8.63 5.09 -14.71
N GLY A 143 -9.15 5.68 -13.63
CA GLY A 143 -9.33 4.99 -12.35
C GLY A 143 -10.32 3.83 -12.44
N ASP A 144 -11.53 4.06 -12.95
CA ASP A 144 -12.54 3.03 -13.13
C ASP A 144 -12.03 1.87 -14.03
N GLY A 145 -11.29 2.23 -15.08
CA GLY A 145 -10.61 1.28 -15.95
C GLY A 145 -9.58 0.44 -15.21
N MET A 146 -8.71 1.05 -14.39
CA MET A 146 -7.75 0.32 -13.56
C MET A 146 -8.44 -0.62 -12.57
N PHE A 147 -9.56 -0.19 -11.96
CA PHE A 147 -10.35 -1.05 -11.10
C PHE A 147 -10.86 -2.28 -11.87
N ALA A 148 -11.42 -2.12 -13.06
CA ALA A 148 -11.87 -3.24 -13.89
C ALA A 148 -10.70 -4.14 -14.32
N VAL A 149 -9.57 -3.57 -14.74
CA VAL A 149 -8.37 -4.33 -15.15
C VAL A 149 -7.77 -5.08 -13.96
N SER A 150 -7.87 -4.57 -12.73
CA SER A 150 -7.47 -5.32 -11.53
C SER A 150 -8.22 -6.66 -11.43
N ARG A 151 -9.51 -6.69 -11.80
CA ARG A 151 -10.31 -7.93 -11.82
C ARG A 151 -9.90 -8.85 -12.95
N LEU A 152 -9.55 -8.30 -14.12
CA LEU A 152 -9.01 -9.09 -15.23
C LEU A 152 -7.67 -9.72 -14.86
N ALA A 153 -6.83 -9.05 -14.06
CA ALA A 153 -5.60 -9.63 -13.52
C ALA A 153 -5.89 -10.83 -12.60
N VAL A 154 -6.90 -10.76 -11.73
CA VAL A 154 -7.36 -11.93 -10.95
C VAL A 154 -7.76 -13.08 -11.87
N GLN A 155 -8.47 -12.78 -12.96
CA GLN A 155 -8.86 -13.77 -13.96
C GLN A 155 -7.68 -14.34 -14.74
N ARG A 156 -6.42 -13.95 -14.51
CA ARG A 156 -5.21 -14.57 -15.07
C ARG A 156 -4.52 -15.54 -14.09
N LEU A 157 -5.04 -15.74 -12.88
CA LEU A 157 -4.58 -16.77 -11.95
C LEU A 157 -4.90 -18.18 -12.47
N ARG A 158 -4.03 -18.70 -13.34
CA ARG A 158 -4.13 -20.05 -13.94
C ARG A 158 -3.47 -21.08 -13.03
N GLY A 159 -3.98 -22.31 -13.04
CA GLY A 159 -3.40 -23.43 -12.28
C GLY A 159 -3.76 -23.46 -10.79
N PHE A 160 -4.58 -22.51 -10.32
CA PHE A 160 -5.13 -22.53 -8.97
C PHE A 160 -6.54 -23.16 -8.95
N PRO A 161 -6.91 -23.84 -7.86
CA PRO A 161 -8.30 -24.22 -7.63
C PRO A 161 -9.22 -22.98 -7.61
N SER A 162 -10.40 -23.11 -8.22
CA SER A 162 -11.36 -22.01 -8.40
C SER A 162 -11.76 -21.35 -7.08
N GLU A 163 -11.87 -22.13 -6.01
CA GLU A 163 -12.22 -21.67 -4.67
C GLU A 163 -11.13 -20.78 -4.06
N ARG A 164 -9.84 -21.04 -4.35
CA ARG A 164 -8.73 -20.17 -3.90
C ARG A 164 -8.72 -18.86 -4.67
N VAL A 165 -8.98 -18.91 -5.98
CA VAL A 165 -9.09 -17.70 -6.81
C VAL A 165 -10.28 -16.84 -6.37
N LEU A 166 -11.43 -17.46 -6.09
CA LEU A 166 -12.61 -16.76 -5.59
C LEU A 166 -12.39 -16.17 -4.20
N ALA A 167 -11.73 -16.91 -3.30
CA ALA A 167 -11.38 -16.40 -1.97
C ALA A 167 -10.43 -15.21 -2.05
N PHE A 168 -9.41 -15.26 -2.91
CA PHE A 168 -8.52 -14.15 -3.20
C PHE A 168 -9.28 -12.93 -3.76
N ALA A 169 -10.12 -13.13 -4.78
CA ALA A 169 -10.95 -12.07 -5.35
C ALA A 169 -11.79 -11.38 -4.27
N GLY A 170 -12.46 -12.17 -3.43
CA GLY A 170 -13.28 -11.66 -2.33
C GLY A 170 -12.48 -10.91 -1.27
N LEU A 171 -11.22 -11.30 -0.99
CA LEU A 171 -10.33 -10.54 -0.10
C LEU A 171 -9.99 -9.17 -0.69
N VAL A 172 -9.62 -9.13 -1.97
CA VAL A 172 -9.27 -7.90 -2.66
C VAL A 172 -10.49 -6.97 -2.78
N ASP A 173 -11.68 -7.49 -3.06
CA ASP A 173 -12.92 -6.69 -3.11
C ASP A 173 -13.32 -6.12 -1.74
N ARG A 174 -13.24 -6.93 -0.67
CA ARG A 174 -13.48 -6.43 0.69
C ARG A 174 -12.47 -5.35 1.08
N ALA A 175 -11.20 -5.53 0.74
CA ALA A 175 -10.18 -4.51 0.97
C ALA A 175 -10.48 -3.23 0.17
N CYS A 176 -10.97 -3.33 -1.06
CA CYS A 176 -11.39 -2.16 -1.84
C CYS A 176 -12.50 -1.37 -1.13
N VAL A 177 -13.53 -2.06 -0.63
CA VAL A 177 -14.60 -1.42 0.16
C VAL A 177 -14.02 -0.74 1.40
N GLN A 178 -13.13 -1.42 2.12
CA GLN A 178 -12.48 -0.85 3.30
C GLN A 178 -11.63 0.38 2.94
N VAL A 179 -10.92 0.39 1.81
CA VAL A 179 -10.17 1.58 1.35
C VAL A 179 -11.12 2.74 1.10
N CYS A 180 -12.25 2.53 0.42
CA CYS A 180 -13.27 3.57 0.24
C CYS A 180 -13.86 4.08 1.56
N GLU A 181 -14.16 3.18 2.51
CA GLU A 181 -14.59 3.57 3.86
C GLU A 181 -13.52 4.40 4.59
N GLY A 182 -12.24 4.02 4.45
CA GLY A 182 -11.11 4.75 5.00
C GLY A 182 -10.97 6.14 4.40
N GLN A 183 -11.11 6.26 3.07
CA GLN A 183 -11.05 7.54 2.37
C GLN A 183 -12.21 8.47 2.75
N PHE A 184 -13.43 7.91 2.87
CA PHE A 184 -14.57 8.64 3.41
C PHE A 184 -14.29 9.20 4.82
N LEU A 185 -13.69 8.39 5.70
CA LEU A 185 -13.32 8.84 7.05
C LEU A 185 -12.25 9.94 7.00
N ASP A 186 -11.24 9.80 6.16
CA ASP A 186 -10.17 10.80 5.99
C ASP A 186 -10.73 12.17 5.58
N ILE A 187 -11.56 12.21 4.53
CA ILE A 187 -12.22 13.45 4.07
C ILE A 187 -13.14 14.02 5.14
N SER A 188 -13.97 13.18 5.77
CA SER A 188 -14.91 13.65 6.80
C SER A 188 -14.22 14.13 8.09
N PHE A 189 -12.95 13.78 8.32
CA PHE A 189 -12.15 14.25 9.44
C PHE A 189 -11.58 15.65 9.25
N GLU A 190 -11.44 16.15 8.02
CA GLU A 190 -10.81 17.45 7.72
C GLU A 190 -11.48 18.63 8.43
N THR A 191 -12.80 18.55 8.61
CA THR A 191 -13.59 19.60 9.27
C THR A 191 -13.76 19.40 10.78
N ARG A 192 -13.27 18.29 11.34
CA ARG A 192 -13.48 17.90 12.73
C ARG A 192 -12.30 18.24 13.62
N THR A 193 -12.53 18.56 14.89
CA THR A 193 -11.48 18.78 15.90
C THR A 193 -11.52 17.75 17.04
N ASP A 194 -12.44 16.78 16.95
CA ASP A 194 -12.67 15.72 17.93
C ASP A 194 -12.18 14.34 17.42
N VAL A 195 -11.22 14.33 16.48
CA VAL A 195 -10.62 13.09 15.96
C VAL A 195 -9.61 12.56 16.97
N THR A 196 -9.96 11.47 17.65
CA THR A 196 -9.09 10.76 18.60
C THR A 196 -8.07 9.90 17.87
N THR A 197 -7.02 9.46 18.57
CA THR A 197 -6.05 8.52 17.98
C THR A 197 -6.67 7.17 17.65
N GLU A 198 -7.71 6.75 18.37
CA GLU A 198 -8.49 5.55 18.04
C GLU A 198 -9.22 5.70 16.70
N ARG A 199 -9.93 6.82 16.47
CA ARG A 199 -10.61 7.09 15.19
C ARG A 199 -9.62 7.18 14.03
N TYR A 200 -8.47 7.81 14.26
CA TYR A 200 -7.38 7.83 13.30
C TYR A 200 -6.91 6.41 12.96
N ARG A 201 -6.64 5.55 13.96
CA ARG A 201 -6.19 4.16 13.70
C ARG A 201 -7.21 3.36 12.91
N ALA A 202 -8.50 3.51 13.23
CA ALA A 202 -9.56 2.84 12.48
C ALA A 202 -9.61 3.30 11.01
N MET A 203 -9.42 4.60 10.75
CA MET A 203 -9.28 5.14 9.40
C MET A 203 -8.03 4.59 8.71
N ALA A 204 -6.84 4.65 9.33
CA ALA A 204 -5.58 4.20 8.75
C ALA A 204 -5.56 2.70 8.46
N ALA A 205 -6.15 1.88 9.33
CA ALA A 205 -6.33 0.45 9.11
C ALA A 205 -7.18 0.17 7.86
N LYS A 206 -8.21 0.99 7.62
CA LYS A 206 -9.08 0.89 6.44
C LYS A 206 -8.41 1.43 5.17
N LYS A 207 -7.96 2.69 5.18
CA LYS A 207 -7.38 3.39 4.02
C LYS A 207 -6.09 2.75 3.53
N THR A 208 -5.24 2.26 4.44
CA THR A 208 -3.89 1.77 4.10
C THR A 208 -3.67 0.32 4.51
N GLY A 209 -4.06 -0.06 5.73
CA GLY A 209 -3.85 -1.41 6.28
C GLY A 209 -4.54 -2.52 5.48
N ALA A 210 -5.79 -2.32 5.10
CA ALA A 210 -6.64 -3.33 4.45
C ALA A 210 -6.01 -3.91 3.19
N LEU A 211 -5.42 -3.07 2.34
CA LEU A 211 -4.82 -3.55 1.09
C LEU A 211 -3.47 -4.24 1.30
N PHE A 212 -2.70 -3.87 2.35
CA PHE A 212 -1.51 -4.63 2.74
C PHE A 212 -1.88 -6.00 3.34
N ALA A 213 -2.94 -6.05 4.16
CA ALA A 213 -3.48 -7.30 4.68
C ALA A 213 -3.95 -8.22 3.55
N ALA A 214 -4.71 -7.68 2.59
CA ALA A 214 -5.15 -8.44 1.41
C ALA A 214 -3.98 -8.95 0.56
N ALA A 215 -2.89 -8.18 0.45
CA ALA A 215 -1.69 -8.62 -0.26
C ALA A 215 -1.01 -9.83 0.42
N ALA A 216 -0.81 -9.75 1.73
CA ALA A 216 -0.14 -10.81 2.49
C ALA A 216 -1.04 -12.06 2.67
N GLU A 217 -2.29 -11.87 3.10
CA GLU A 217 -3.26 -12.95 3.28
C GLU A 217 -3.63 -13.57 1.93
N GLY A 218 -3.83 -12.77 0.89
CA GLY A 218 -4.18 -13.24 -0.44
C GLY A 218 -3.12 -14.17 -1.04
N ALA A 219 -1.84 -13.82 -0.89
CA ALA A 219 -0.73 -14.71 -1.24
C ALA A 219 -0.79 -16.05 -0.47
N ALA A 220 -1.08 -15.99 0.83
CA ALA A 220 -1.23 -17.19 1.66
C ALA A 220 -2.43 -18.06 1.22
N VAL A 221 -3.55 -17.46 0.87
CA VAL A 221 -4.75 -18.15 0.36
C VAL A 221 -4.43 -18.94 -0.91
N LEU A 222 -3.62 -18.37 -1.80
CA LEU A 222 -3.19 -19.04 -3.02
C LEU A 222 -2.19 -20.17 -2.73
N ALA A 223 -1.32 -20.00 -1.74
CA ALA A 223 -0.19 -20.90 -1.46
C ALA A 223 -0.50 -22.10 -0.55
N THR A 224 -1.28 -21.92 0.53
CA THR A 224 -1.43 -22.91 1.60
C THR A 224 -2.85 -22.97 2.16
N ASP A 225 -3.27 -24.12 2.71
CA ASP A 225 -4.54 -24.28 3.42
C ASP A 225 -4.43 -24.10 4.95
N ASP A 226 -3.24 -23.79 5.47
CA ASP A 226 -3.03 -23.57 6.90
C ASP A 226 -3.71 -22.26 7.36
N PRO A 227 -4.78 -22.33 8.19
CA PRO A 227 -5.49 -21.14 8.65
C PRO A 227 -4.67 -20.27 9.61
N LEU A 228 -3.69 -20.85 10.33
CA LEU A 228 -2.82 -20.10 11.23
C LEU A 228 -1.84 -19.24 10.44
N VAL A 229 -1.30 -19.77 9.34
CA VAL A 229 -0.42 -19.01 8.44
C VAL A 229 -1.19 -17.87 7.79
N ARG A 230 -2.36 -18.15 7.22
CA ARG A 230 -3.23 -17.12 6.60
C ARG A 230 -3.58 -16.01 7.60
N GLY A 231 -4.07 -16.36 8.79
CA GLY A 231 -4.43 -15.39 9.81
C GLY A 231 -3.23 -14.58 10.35
N SER A 232 -2.03 -15.18 10.40
CA SER A 232 -0.83 -14.48 10.83
C SER A 232 -0.34 -13.46 9.79
N LEU A 233 -0.43 -13.82 8.50
CA LEU A 233 -0.09 -12.92 7.39
C LEU A 233 -1.10 -11.77 7.25
N ALA A 234 -2.38 -12.01 7.51
CA ALA A 234 -3.39 -10.95 7.59
C ALA A 234 -3.05 -9.91 8.66
N ARG A 235 -2.76 -10.35 9.90
CA ARG A 235 -2.35 -9.46 11.00
C ARG A 235 -1.04 -8.74 10.72
N PHE A 236 -0.08 -9.42 10.09
CA PHE A 236 1.18 -8.81 9.68
C PHE A 236 0.94 -7.69 8.66
N GLY A 237 0.16 -7.94 7.60
CA GLY A 237 -0.12 -6.94 6.57
C GLY A 237 -0.86 -5.72 7.12
N ASP A 238 -1.85 -5.93 7.98
CA ASP A 238 -2.56 -4.83 8.66
C ASP A 238 -1.61 -3.98 9.53
N ALA A 239 -0.82 -4.62 10.40
CA ALA A 239 0.13 -3.91 11.26
C ALA A 239 1.22 -3.18 10.46
N PHE A 240 1.72 -3.80 9.39
CA PHE A 240 2.69 -3.18 8.49
C PHE A 240 2.09 -1.95 7.80
N GLY A 241 0.87 -2.04 7.28
CA GLY A 241 0.19 -0.93 6.63
C GLY A 241 -0.10 0.23 7.58
N GLN A 242 -0.50 -0.04 8.82
CA GLN A 242 -0.69 1.00 9.84
C GLN A 242 0.64 1.68 10.21
N ALA A 243 1.72 0.92 10.37
CA ALA A 243 3.05 1.46 10.62
C ALA A 243 3.55 2.30 9.43
N PHE A 244 3.28 1.85 8.21
CA PHE A 244 3.60 2.57 6.99
C PHE A 244 2.85 3.91 6.91
N GLN A 245 1.54 3.93 7.20
CA GLN A 245 0.76 5.17 7.24
C GLN A 245 1.30 6.15 8.28
N ALA A 246 1.59 5.66 9.49
CA ALA A 246 2.16 6.50 10.54
C ALA A 246 3.50 7.11 10.11
N HIS A 247 4.33 6.36 9.39
CA HIS A 247 5.58 6.87 8.84
C HIS A 247 5.35 7.94 7.76
N ASP A 248 4.42 7.68 6.82
CA ASP A 248 4.09 8.64 5.76
C ASP A 248 3.51 9.94 6.33
N ASP A 249 2.68 9.88 7.37
CA ASP A 249 2.14 11.06 8.08
C ASP A 249 3.25 11.93 8.71
N LEU A 250 4.29 11.31 9.27
CA LEU A 250 5.46 12.04 9.78
C LEU A 250 6.21 12.72 8.62
N LEU A 251 6.42 12.02 7.51
CA LEU A 251 7.08 12.60 6.36
C LEU A 251 6.26 13.74 5.74
N GLY A 252 4.93 13.64 5.74
CA GLY A 252 4.01 14.66 5.23
C GLY A 252 4.11 16.01 5.95
N ILE A 253 4.54 16.01 7.21
CA ILE A 253 4.69 17.23 8.02
C ILE A 253 6.14 17.75 8.03
N TRP A 254 7.13 16.86 8.16
CA TRP A 254 8.52 17.26 8.46
C TRP A 254 9.55 16.99 7.37
N ALA A 255 9.22 16.26 6.30
CA ALA A 255 10.19 16.02 5.23
C ALA A 255 10.15 17.14 4.17
N SER A 256 11.33 17.49 3.62
CA SER A 256 11.45 18.49 2.56
C SER A 256 10.76 18.04 1.27
N ALA A 257 10.27 18.99 0.48
CA ALA A 257 9.63 18.72 -0.82
C ALA A 257 10.52 17.89 -1.77
N GLU A 258 11.84 18.09 -1.71
CA GLU A 258 12.84 17.32 -2.48
C GLU A 258 12.81 15.82 -2.15
N ARG A 259 12.50 15.46 -0.89
CA ARG A 259 12.47 14.07 -0.43
C ARG A 259 11.10 13.39 -0.60
N THR A 260 10.01 14.15 -0.57
CA THR A 260 8.64 13.61 -0.62
C THR A 260 8.05 13.59 -2.03
N GLY A 261 8.53 14.49 -2.91
CA GLY A 261 7.94 14.72 -4.23
C GLY A 261 6.51 15.24 -4.21
N LYS A 262 6.10 15.75 -3.05
CA LYS A 262 4.86 16.46 -2.79
C LYS A 262 5.19 17.91 -2.39
N VAL A 263 4.17 18.76 -2.40
CA VAL A 263 4.24 20.09 -1.77
C VAL A 263 4.52 19.91 -0.26
N GLU A 264 5.44 20.69 0.29
CA GLU A 264 5.77 20.66 1.72
C GLU A 264 4.51 20.97 2.56
N MET A 265 4.27 20.20 3.62
CA MET A 265 3.11 20.36 4.52
C MET A 265 1.73 20.33 3.83
N ASN A 266 1.60 19.61 2.72
CA ASN A 266 0.34 19.47 1.98
C ASN A 266 -0.80 18.96 2.88
N ASP A 267 -0.53 17.97 3.73
CA ASP A 267 -1.54 17.37 4.62
C ASP A 267 -2.10 18.40 5.61
N LEU A 268 -1.24 19.24 6.19
CA LEU A 268 -1.66 20.32 7.09
C LEU A 268 -2.44 21.41 6.34
N THR A 269 -1.97 21.79 5.15
CA THR A 269 -2.66 22.74 4.28
C THR A 269 -4.10 22.29 4.00
N LYS A 270 -4.31 20.98 3.81
CA LYS A 270 -5.63 20.36 3.59
C LYS A 270 -6.40 20.00 4.87
N ARG A 271 -5.89 20.39 6.04
CA ARG A 271 -6.50 20.08 7.35
C ARG A 271 -6.60 18.58 7.67
N LYS A 272 -5.83 17.73 7.01
CA LYS A 272 -5.83 16.27 7.25
C LYS A 272 -5.49 16.00 8.72
N LYS A 273 -6.20 15.04 9.32
CA LYS A 273 -6.02 14.64 10.72
C LYS A 273 -5.06 13.48 10.83
N THR A 274 -3.84 13.72 10.34
CA THR A 274 -2.71 12.79 10.44
C THR A 274 -2.42 12.42 11.89
N LEU A 275 -1.67 11.33 12.12
CA LEU A 275 -1.37 10.83 13.47
C LEU A 275 -0.84 11.92 14.42
N PRO A 276 0.13 12.77 14.03
CA PRO A 276 0.61 13.83 14.92
C PRO A 276 -0.48 14.85 15.28
N VAL A 277 -1.34 15.21 14.32
CA VAL A 277 -2.44 16.16 14.54
C VAL A 277 -3.50 15.57 15.47
N ALA A 278 -3.91 14.32 15.24
CA ALA A 278 -4.86 13.63 16.10
C ALA A 278 -4.34 13.52 17.54
N LEU A 279 -3.05 13.17 17.70
CA LEU A 279 -2.39 13.11 19.00
C LEU A 279 -2.33 14.47 19.70
N ALA A 280 -2.06 15.54 18.96
CA ALA A 280 -2.04 16.90 19.50
C ALA A 280 -3.42 17.35 19.98
N PHE A 281 -4.49 17.11 19.21
CA PHE A 281 -5.87 17.42 19.65
C PHE A 281 -6.30 16.59 20.87
N GLU A 282 -5.89 15.33 20.94
CA GLU A 282 -6.21 14.44 22.06
C GLU A 282 -5.47 14.85 23.35
N ARG A 283 -4.22 15.29 23.25
CA ARG A 283 -3.39 15.67 24.40
C ARG A 283 -3.52 17.14 24.83
N ALA A 284 -3.86 18.05 23.90
CA ALA A 284 -3.94 19.47 24.19
C ALA A 284 -5.09 19.78 25.17
N GLN A 285 -4.81 20.66 26.13
CA GLN A 285 -5.77 21.13 27.14
C GLN A 285 -5.73 22.66 27.27
N GLY A 286 -6.83 23.24 27.77
CA GLY A 286 -6.98 24.68 28.01
C GLY A 286 -6.60 25.54 26.79
N LYS A 287 -5.79 26.57 27.03
CA LYS A 287 -5.37 27.54 26.01
C LYS A 287 -4.66 26.90 24.81
N LEU A 288 -3.93 25.80 25.00
CA LEU A 288 -3.26 25.12 23.89
C LEU A 288 -4.27 24.49 22.93
N ARG A 289 -5.32 23.87 23.47
CA ARG A 289 -6.40 23.27 22.67
C ARG A 289 -7.19 24.33 21.93
N GLU A 290 -7.52 25.44 22.59
CA GLU A 290 -8.20 26.59 21.99
C GLU A 290 -7.37 27.17 20.83
N ARG A 291 -6.07 27.36 21.05
CA ARG A 291 -5.15 27.85 20.02
C ARG A 291 -5.06 26.89 18.83
N LEU A 292 -4.91 25.59 19.08
CA LEU A 292 -4.85 24.59 18.01
C LEU A 292 -6.16 24.54 17.20
N ALA A 293 -7.32 24.60 17.88
CA ALA A 293 -8.62 24.65 17.22
C ALA A 293 -8.78 25.91 16.36
N ALA A 294 -8.35 27.08 16.86
CA ALA A 294 -8.38 28.33 16.10
C ALA A 294 -7.51 28.28 14.84
N LEU A 295 -6.32 27.66 14.91
CA LEU A 295 -5.45 27.49 13.74
C LEU A 295 -6.07 26.59 12.66
N PHE A 296 -6.89 25.62 13.06
CA PHE A 296 -7.65 24.75 12.16
C PHE A 296 -9.04 25.28 11.79
N ALA A 297 -9.45 26.46 12.26
CA ALA A 297 -10.79 27.01 12.02
C ALA A 297 -11.06 27.44 10.57
N PRO A 298 -10.11 28.05 9.82
CA PRO A 298 -10.32 28.39 8.43
C PRO A 298 -10.65 27.17 7.55
N ALA A 299 -11.36 27.41 6.44
CA ALA A 299 -11.53 26.40 5.41
C ALA A 299 -10.17 26.03 4.80
N ALA A 300 -10.05 24.81 4.26
CA ALA A 300 -8.88 24.46 3.47
C ALA A 300 -8.88 25.28 2.16
N PRO A 301 -7.72 25.69 1.64
CA PRO A 301 -6.38 25.49 2.21
C PRO A 301 -6.12 26.38 3.45
N LEU A 302 -5.47 25.84 4.47
CA LEU A 302 -5.06 26.64 5.64
C LEU A 302 -4.05 27.72 5.22
N PRO A 303 -4.11 28.92 5.85
CA PRO A 303 -3.09 29.94 5.66
C PRO A 303 -1.69 29.40 6.01
N ALA A 304 -0.67 29.79 5.25
CA ALA A 304 0.71 29.34 5.47
C ALA A 304 1.20 29.63 6.91
N GLU A 305 0.84 30.78 7.47
CA GLU A 305 1.13 31.11 8.88
C GLU A 305 0.52 30.11 9.86
N ASN A 306 -0.71 29.66 9.61
CA ASN A 306 -1.37 28.66 10.45
C ASN A 306 -0.64 27.32 10.36
N VAL A 307 -0.28 26.89 9.15
CA VAL A 307 0.45 25.64 8.90
C VAL A 307 1.77 25.62 9.67
N GLU A 308 2.55 26.70 9.61
CA GLU A 308 3.80 26.84 10.37
C GLU A 308 3.59 26.80 11.87
N ARG A 309 2.60 27.53 12.39
CA ARG A 309 2.29 27.53 13.82
C ARG A 309 1.78 26.18 14.32
N ILE A 310 1.04 25.44 13.49
CA ILE A 310 0.64 24.07 13.80
C ILE A 310 1.89 23.18 13.88
N ARG A 311 2.78 23.24 12.88
CA ARG A 311 4.04 22.48 12.87
C ARG A 311 4.88 22.73 14.12
N GLU A 312 4.99 23.98 14.57
CA GLU A 312 5.67 24.35 15.83
C GLU A 312 5.02 23.71 17.08
N ILE A 313 3.69 23.60 17.12
CA ILE A 313 2.96 22.94 18.22
C ILE A 313 3.21 21.42 18.21
N LEU A 314 3.46 20.83 17.05
CA LEU A 314 3.69 19.39 16.88
C LEU A 314 5.14 18.97 17.17
N ALA A 315 6.10 19.91 17.21
CA ALA A 315 7.53 19.66 17.45
C ALA A 315 7.84 19.48 18.95
#